data_AF-G0QZA4-F1
#
_entry.id   AF-G0QZA4-F1
#
_cell.length_a   1.000
_cell.length_b   1.000
_cell.length_c   1.000
_cell.angle_alpha   90.00
_cell.angle_beta   90.00
_cell.angle_gamma   90.00
#
_symmetry.space_group_name_H-M   'P 1'
#
loop_
_entity.id
_entity.type
_entity.pdbx_description
1 polymer ?
#
loop_
_entity_poly.entity_id
_entity_poly.type
_entity_poly.pdbx_seq_one_letter_code
_entity_poly.pdbx_strand_id
1 'polypeptide(L)'
;NKKMSASKQGNTRGFEDTQKGFYNTQNSFGGSNPASLKGKLMSLEEMIKGIAEEMNFHKKEVQILKSEKDTLQSVLSMKTQDVKKTLTNELQRIDEEMKRHFAHQKAENARLQQQITSLKGEKTALQQQLLGLQRRITELELQVGNEETR
;
A
#
# COMPACT_ATOMS: atom_id res chain seq x y z
N ASN A 1 14.48 31.87 12.72
CA ASN A 1 14.82 30.93 11.62
C ASN A 1 13.56 30.60 10.84
N LYS A 2 13.21 31.28 9.74
CA LYS A 2 13.90 31.49 8.45
C LYS A 2 13.91 30.22 7.56
N LYS A 3 12.84 30.14 6.75
CA LYS A 3 12.77 29.79 5.31
C LYS A 3 13.00 28.34 4.80
N MET A 4 12.24 28.06 3.72
CA MET A 4 12.50 27.21 2.53
C MET A 4 12.02 25.74 2.62
N SER A 5 11.28 25.14 1.66
CA SER A 5 10.93 25.55 0.28
C SER A 5 9.76 24.76 -0.35
N ALA A 6 8.86 25.52 -0.99
CA ALA A 6 8.20 25.33 -2.29
C ALA A 6 7.78 23.91 -2.81
N SER A 7 6.46 23.69 -2.90
CA SER A 7 5.85 22.77 -3.87
C SER A 7 4.97 23.54 -4.86
N LYS A 8 5.55 23.72 -6.06
CA LYS A 8 4.98 24.05 -7.38
C LYS A 8 3.48 24.40 -7.45
N GLN A 9 3.23 25.69 -7.71
CA GLN A 9 2.06 26.17 -8.45
C GLN A 9 1.97 25.47 -9.81
N GLY A 10 0.79 24.93 -10.12
CA GLY A 10 0.42 24.46 -11.45
C GLY A 10 0.56 25.60 -12.45
N ASN A 11 1.41 25.39 -13.45
CA ASN A 11 1.64 26.32 -14.54
C ASN A 11 0.49 26.19 -15.56
N THR A 12 -0.64 26.84 -15.31
CA THR A 12 -1.75 27.00 -16.27
C THR A 12 -1.64 28.30 -17.08
N ARG A 13 -0.43 28.87 -17.21
CA ARG A 13 -0.20 30.10 -18.01
C ARG A 13 0.05 29.85 -19.50
N GLY A 14 0.11 28.59 -19.94
CA GLY A 14 0.38 28.25 -21.35
C GLY A 14 -0.83 28.29 -22.28
N PHE A 15 -2.05 28.52 -21.76
CA PHE A 15 -3.29 28.41 -22.54
C PHE A 15 -4.00 29.75 -22.79
N GLU A 16 -3.55 30.86 -22.17
CA GLU A 16 -4.13 32.19 -22.37
C GLU A 16 -3.41 33.02 -23.44
N ASP A 17 -2.16 32.70 -23.79
CA ASP A 17 -1.39 33.46 -24.79
C ASP A 17 -1.71 33.06 -26.24
N THR A 18 -2.36 31.93 -26.47
CA THR A 18 -2.85 31.51 -27.81
C THR A 18 -4.08 32.27 -28.28
N GLN A 19 -4.76 33.00 -27.41
CA GLN A 19 -5.98 33.74 -27.77
C GLN A 19 -5.75 35.22 -28.13
N LYS A 20 -4.57 35.77 -27.81
CA LYS A 20 -4.24 37.18 -28.11
C LYS A 20 -3.55 37.41 -29.46
N GLY A 21 -3.17 36.36 -30.18
CA GLY A 21 -2.57 36.46 -31.51
C GLY A 21 -3.56 36.74 -32.66
N PHE A 22 -4.87 36.67 -32.41
CA PHE A 22 -5.88 36.64 -33.47
C PHE A 22 -6.49 38.00 -33.87
N TYR A 23 -6.14 39.11 -33.22
CA TYR A 23 -6.79 40.41 -33.47
C TYR A 23 -5.89 41.54 -34.01
N ASN A 24 -4.65 41.26 -34.43
CA ASN A 24 -3.74 42.34 -34.85
C ASN A 24 -3.10 42.21 -36.24
N THR A 25 -3.62 41.36 -37.12
CA THR A 25 -3.13 41.26 -38.52
C THR A 25 -3.90 42.16 -39.49
N GLN A 26 -4.70 43.10 -39.00
CA GLN A 26 -5.48 44.03 -39.83
C GLN A 26 -5.01 45.46 -39.63
N ASN A 27 -3.77 45.76 -40.01
CA ASN A 27 -3.33 47.10 -40.46
C ASN A 27 -1.83 47.13 -40.74
N SER A 28 -1.38 46.55 -41.85
CA SER A 28 -0.22 47.08 -42.57
C SER A 28 -0.07 46.42 -43.93
N PHE A 29 0.34 47.20 -44.93
CA PHE A 29 0.76 46.83 -46.29
C PHE A 29 -0.29 46.80 -47.42
N GLY A 30 -0.55 48.00 -47.95
CA GLY A 30 -0.18 48.37 -49.32
C GLY A 30 -0.53 47.41 -50.48
N GLY A 31 -1.59 47.75 -51.22
CA GLY A 31 -1.53 47.70 -52.69
C GLY A 31 -2.00 46.42 -53.40
N SER A 32 -2.81 45.55 -52.80
CA SER A 32 -3.43 44.44 -53.55
C SER A 32 -4.89 44.23 -53.15
N ASN A 33 -5.77 44.43 -54.13
CA ASN A 33 -7.21 44.23 -53.98
C ASN A 33 -7.47 42.75 -53.59
N PRO A 34 -8.03 42.43 -52.41
CA PRO A 34 -8.23 41.05 -51.95
C PRO A 34 -9.22 40.26 -52.80
N ALA A 35 -10.04 40.94 -53.61
CA ALA A 35 -10.89 40.33 -54.63
C ALA A 35 -10.14 39.89 -55.90
N SER A 36 -8.89 40.33 -56.09
CA SER A 36 -8.06 39.94 -57.22
C SER A 36 -7.55 38.50 -57.05
N LEU A 37 -7.36 37.80 -58.17
CA LEU A 37 -6.79 36.45 -58.18
C LEU A 37 -5.44 36.39 -57.45
N LYS A 38 -4.62 37.45 -57.60
CA LYS A 38 -3.33 37.61 -56.94
C LYS A 38 -3.46 37.68 -55.41
N GLY A 39 -4.42 38.45 -54.89
CA GLY A 39 -4.67 38.54 -53.45
C GLY A 39 -5.13 37.21 -52.85
N LYS A 40 -6.00 36.49 -53.55
CA LYS A 40 -6.45 35.14 -53.15
C LYS A 40 -5.29 34.12 -53.16
N LEU A 41 -4.43 34.16 -54.17
CA LEU A 41 -3.24 33.30 -54.25
C LEU A 41 -2.28 33.57 -53.09
N MET A 42 -1.98 34.84 -52.79
CA MET A 42 -1.11 35.19 -51.65
C MET A 42 -1.71 34.72 -50.32
N SER A 43 -3.03 34.86 -50.11
CA SER A 43 -3.71 34.37 -48.91
C SER A 43 -3.65 32.84 -48.79
N LEU A 44 -3.81 32.11 -49.90
CA LEU A 44 -3.68 30.66 -49.93
C LEU A 44 -2.23 30.22 -49.64
N GLU A 45 -1.23 30.92 -50.17
CA GLU A 45 0.18 30.64 -49.88
C GLU A 45 0.52 30.82 -48.40
N GLU A 46 -0.02 31.87 -47.76
CA GLU A 46 0.17 32.10 -46.33
C GLU A 46 -0.53 31.04 -45.47
N MET A 47 -1.76 30.66 -45.85
CA MET A 47 -2.49 29.57 -45.19
C MET A 47 -1.74 28.23 -45.31
N ILE A 48 -1.18 27.92 -46.48
CA ILE A 48 -0.38 26.70 -46.68
C ILE A 48 0.85 26.71 -45.77
N LYS A 49 1.52 27.86 -45.62
CA LYS A 49 2.67 27.98 -44.70
C LYS A 49 2.27 27.76 -43.25
N GLY A 50 1.18 28.39 -42.80
CA GLY A 50 0.65 28.19 -41.45
C GLY A 50 0.31 26.73 -41.15
N ILE A 51 -0.39 26.07 -42.08
CA ILE A 51 -0.72 24.64 -41.96
C ILE A 51 0.56 23.78 -41.92
N ALA A 52 1.58 24.10 -42.73
CA ALA A 52 2.84 23.37 -42.73
C ALA A 52 3.59 23.50 -41.39
N GLU A 53 3.54 24.67 -40.76
CA GLU A 53 4.12 24.91 -39.44
C GLU A 53 3.36 24.14 -38.35
N GLU A 54 2.02 24.22 -38.34
CA GLU A 54 1.16 23.47 -37.42
C GLU A 54 1.36 21.95 -37.56
N MET A 55 1.44 21.44 -38.79
CA MET A 55 1.69 20.03 -39.05
C MET A 55 3.03 19.57 -38.47
N ASN A 56 4.08 20.39 -38.62
CA ASN A 56 5.39 20.09 -38.05
C ASN A 56 5.38 20.14 -36.52
N PHE A 57 4.62 21.06 -35.93
CA PHE A 57 4.42 21.13 -34.49
C PHE A 57 3.74 19.86 -33.97
N HIS A 58 2.59 19.49 -34.54
CA HIS A 58 1.86 18.28 -34.14
C HIS A 58 2.67 17.00 -34.34
N LYS A 59 3.52 16.94 -35.38
CA LYS A 59 4.43 15.80 -35.58
C LYS A 59 5.40 15.63 -34.40
N LYS A 60 5.94 16.74 -33.88
CA LYS A 60 6.83 16.72 -32.69
C LYS A 60 6.05 16.35 -31.44
N GLU A 61 4.86 16.93 -31.25
CA GLU A 61 4.00 16.63 -30.11
C GLU A 61 3.64 15.14 -30.04
N VAL A 62 3.26 14.54 -31.17
CA VAL A 62 2.99 13.09 -31.27
C VAL A 62 4.22 12.26 -30.91
N GLN A 63 5.43 12.69 -31.29
CA GLN A 63 6.66 11.98 -30.92
C GLN A 63 6.91 12.04 -29.41
N ILE A 64 6.71 13.20 -28.78
CA ILE A 64 6.85 13.38 -27.34
C ILE A 64 5.83 12.48 -26.62
N LEU A 65 4.56 12.55 -27.00
CA LEU A 65 3.49 11.75 -26.39
C LEU A 65 3.76 10.25 -26.51
N LYS A 66 4.32 9.78 -27.63
CA LYS A 66 4.76 8.38 -27.76
C LYS A 66 5.85 8.03 -26.76
N SER A 67 6.86 8.87 -26.61
CA SER A 67 7.95 8.63 -25.65
C SER A 67 7.48 8.65 -24.19
N GLU A 68 6.55 9.55 -23.85
CA GLU A 68 5.93 9.62 -22.52
C GLU A 68 5.09 8.38 -22.24
N LYS A 69 4.28 7.95 -23.22
CA LYS A 69 3.50 6.71 -23.12
C LYS A 69 4.42 5.51 -22.84
N ASP A 70 5.50 5.36 -23.59
CA ASP A 70 6.41 4.23 -23.43
C ASP A 70 7.09 4.24 -22.04
N THR A 71 7.47 5.44 -21.57
CA THR A 71 8.03 5.64 -20.22
C THR A 71 7.00 5.26 -19.14
N LEU A 72 5.76 5.74 -19.26
CA LEU A 72 4.68 5.43 -18.31
C LEU A 72 4.37 3.93 -18.29
N GLN A 73 4.35 3.29 -19.46
CA GLN A 73 4.12 1.84 -19.56
C GLN A 73 5.24 1.06 -18.87
N SER A 74 6.50 1.46 -19.03
CA SER A 74 7.65 0.85 -18.34
C SER A 74 7.54 1.02 -16.81
N VAL A 75 7.22 2.23 -16.34
CA VAL A 75 7.07 2.50 -14.90
C VAL A 75 5.92 1.70 -14.31
N LEU A 76 4.77 1.63 -15.00
CA LEU A 76 3.61 0.86 -14.56
C LEU A 76 3.94 -0.64 -14.45
N SER A 77 4.62 -1.19 -15.46
CA SER A 77 5.05 -2.59 -15.46
C SER A 77 5.97 -2.89 -14.28
N MET A 78 6.99 -2.05 -14.07
CA MET A 78 7.93 -2.17 -12.95
C MET A 78 7.22 -2.09 -11.60
N LYS A 79 6.37 -1.08 -11.38
CA LYS A 79 5.62 -0.93 -10.12
C LYS A 79 4.68 -2.10 -9.86
N THR A 80 4.02 -2.60 -10.89
CA THR A 80 3.16 -3.78 -10.78
C THR A 80 3.95 -5.00 -10.35
N GLN A 81 5.13 -5.22 -10.94
CA GLN A 81 6.00 -6.34 -10.61
C GLN A 81 6.56 -6.23 -9.19
N ASP A 82 7.00 -5.04 -8.77
CA ASP A 82 7.53 -4.78 -7.44
C ASP A 82 6.48 -5.04 -6.35
N VAL A 83 5.26 -4.51 -6.55
CA VAL A 83 4.14 -4.73 -5.62
C VAL A 83 3.80 -6.21 -5.56
N LYS A 84 3.66 -6.88 -6.71
CA LYS A 84 3.36 -8.31 -6.76
C LYS A 84 4.42 -9.13 -6.02
N LYS A 85 5.70 -8.84 -6.23
CA LYS A 85 6.82 -9.54 -5.57
C LYS A 85 6.79 -9.31 -4.05
N THR A 86 6.59 -8.07 -3.62
CA THR A 86 6.54 -7.70 -2.20
C THR A 86 5.41 -8.44 -1.50
N LEU A 87 4.19 -8.37 -2.05
CA LEU A 87 3.02 -9.04 -1.48
C LEU A 87 3.18 -10.57 -1.46
N THR A 88 3.73 -11.16 -2.52
CA THR A 88 3.97 -12.62 -2.55
C THR A 88 4.92 -13.05 -1.46
N ASN A 89 6.02 -12.31 -1.25
CA ASN A 89 7.00 -12.62 -0.23
C ASN A 89 6.43 -12.43 1.18
N GLU A 90 5.64 -11.37 1.42
CA GLU A 90 4.99 -11.14 2.70
C GLU A 90 3.97 -12.22 3.03
N LEU A 91 3.15 -12.62 2.05
CA LEU A 91 2.19 -13.72 2.20
C LEU A 91 2.90 -15.02 2.57
N GLN A 92 3.99 -15.36 1.88
CA GLN A 92 4.76 -16.55 2.19
C GLN A 92 5.34 -16.49 3.62
N ARG A 93 5.93 -15.35 4.00
CA ARG A 93 6.49 -15.18 5.35
C ARG A 93 5.42 -15.33 6.44
N ILE A 94 4.25 -14.72 6.24
CA ILE A 94 3.15 -14.78 7.19
C ILE A 94 2.59 -16.21 7.29
N ASP A 95 2.47 -16.93 6.19
CA ASP A 95 2.01 -18.32 6.18
C ASP A 95 2.96 -19.25 6.96
N GLU A 96 4.26 -19.12 6.73
CA GLU A 96 5.29 -19.88 7.46
C GLU A 96 5.27 -19.56 8.97
N GLU A 97 5.15 -18.28 9.32
CA GLU A 97 5.04 -17.82 10.69
C GLU A 97 3.77 -18.34 11.38
N MET A 98 2.63 -18.29 10.70
CA MET A 98 1.36 -18.82 11.19
C MET A 98 1.45 -20.32 11.46
N LYS A 99 2.01 -21.09 10.53
CA LYS A 99 2.23 -22.54 10.70
C LYS A 99 3.11 -22.85 11.91
N ARG A 100 4.22 -22.10 12.07
CA ARG A 100 5.13 -22.24 13.21
C ARG A 100 4.43 -21.93 14.53
N HIS A 101 3.68 -20.82 14.61
CA HIS A 101 2.94 -20.45 15.81
C HIS A 101 1.85 -21.46 16.16
N PHE A 102 1.12 -21.96 15.16
CA PHE A 102 0.11 -22.99 15.37
C PHE A 102 0.71 -24.29 15.92
N ALA A 103 1.82 -24.75 15.36
CA ALA A 103 2.53 -25.93 15.85
C ALA A 103 3.01 -25.75 17.30
N HIS A 104 3.59 -24.59 17.61
CA HIS A 104 4.02 -24.23 18.96
C HIS A 104 2.85 -24.20 19.94
N GLN A 105 1.75 -23.54 19.58
CA GLN A 105 0.56 -23.45 20.42
C GLN A 105 -0.06 -24.83 20.68
N LYS A 106 -0.09 -25.70 19.67
CA LYS A 106 -0.56 -27.08 19.82
C LYS A 106 0.32 -27.88 20.78
N ALA A 107 1.65 -27.78 20.66
CA ALA A 107 2.58 -28.45 21.56
C ALA A 107 2.45 -27.95 22.99
N GLU A 108 2.36 -26.64 23.19
CA GLU A 108 2.23 -26.04 24.52
C GLU A 108 0.89 -26.38 25.16
N ASN A 109 -0.20 -26.42 24.38
CA ASN A 109 -1.50 -26.87 24.88
C ASN A 109 -1.43 -28.32 25.38
N ALA A 110 -0.80 -29.23 24.63
CA ALA A 110 -0.60 -30.61 25.05
C ALA A 110 0.25 -30.70 26.34
N ARG A 111 1.32 -29.92 26.44
CA ARG A 111 2.19 -29.84 27.63
C ARG A 111 1.43 -29.35 28.86
N LEU A 112 0.57 -28.34 28.70
CA LEU A 112 -0.28 -27.82 29.78
C LEU A 112 -1.34 -28.84 30.21
N GLN A 113 -1.97 -29.55 29.27
CA GLN A 113 -2.93 -30.61 29.58
C GLN A 113 -2.29 -31.77 30.36
N GLN A 114 -1.06 -32.15 30.01
CA GLN A 114 -0.31 -33.16 30.77
C GLN A 114 -0.03 -32.70 32.21
N GLN A 115 0.42 -31.45 32.40
CA GLN A 115 0.63 -30.89 33.73
C GLN A 115 -0.66 -30.83 34.56
N ILE A 116 -1.77 -30.41 33.96
CA ILE A 116 -3.09 -30.39 34.63
C ILE A 116 -3.47 -31.81 35.09
N THR A 117 -3.22 -32.82 34.25
CA THR A 117 -3.49 -34.21 34.60
C THR A 117 -2.61 -34.68 35.77
N SER A 118 -1.31 -34.38 35.77
CA SER A 118 -0.40 -34.71 36.88
C SER A 118 -0.86 -34.07 38.19
N LEU A 119 -1.11 -32.76 38.17
CA LEU A 119 -1.54 -31.99 39.35
C LEU A 119 -2.88 -32.51 39.91
N LYS A 120 -3.80 -32.95 39.06
CA LYS A 120 -5.04 -33.60 39.51
C LYS A 120 -4.75 -34.92 40.24
N GLY A 121 -3.85 -35.74 39.71
CA GLY A 121 -3.42 -36.99 40.35
C GLY A 121 -2.76 -36.75 41.71
N GLU A 122 -1.82 -35.81 41.77
CA GLU A 122 -1.15 -35.40 43.01
C GLU A 122 -2.14 -34.88 44.05
N LYS A 123 -3.09 -34.02 43.64
CA LYS A 123 -4.16 -33.53 44.51
C LYS A 123 -4.97 -34.68 45.11
N THR A 124 -5.38 -35.66 44.31
CA THR A 124 -6.13 -36.82 44.80
C THR A 124 -5.30 -37.66 45.77
N ALA A 125 -4.02 -37.89 45.49
CA ALA A 125 -3.13 -38.63 46.38
C ALA A 125 -2.98 -37.93 47.74
N LEU A 126 -2.76 -36.60 47.74
CA LEU A 126 -2.68 -35.80 48.96
C LEU A 126 -4.00 -35.81 49.74
N GLN A 127 -5.16 -35.76 49.06
CA GLN A 127 -6.46 -35.87 49.72
C GLN A 127 -6.64 -37.23 50.42
N GLN A 128 -6.20 -38.33 49.80
CA GLN A 128 -6.26 -39.65 50.42
C GLN A 128 -5.34 -39.75 51.64
N GLN A 129 -4.12 -39.21 51.54
CA GLN A 129 -3.19 -39.15 52.68
C GLN A 129 -3.77 -38.33 53.84
N LEU A 130 -4.40 -37.19 53.56
CA LEU A 130 -5.05 -36.35 54.56
C LEU A 130 -6.15 -37.11 55.29
N LEU A 131 -7.03 -37.80 54.56
CA LEU A 131 -8.09 -38.63 55.15
C LEU A 131 -7.53 -39.76 56.02
N GLY A 132 -6.44 -40.40 55.59
CA GLY A 132 -5.75 -41.43 56.36
C GLY A 132 -5.18 -40.89 57.68
N LEU A 133 -4.54 -39.72 57.64
CA LEU A 133 -4.02 -39.05 58.84
C LEU A 133 -5.13 -38.64 59.79
N GLN A 134 -6.24 -38.09 59.28
CA GLN A 134 -7.41 -37.74 60.09
C GLN A 134 -7.98 -38.94 60.85
N ARG A 135 -8.14 -40.09 60.19
CA ARG A 135 -8.59 -41.33 60.86
C ARG A 135 -7.65 -41.75 61.97
N ARG A 136 -6.34 -41.72 61.72
CA ARG A 136 -5.32 -42.10 62.71
C ARG A 136 -5.31 -41.15 63.91
N ILE A 137 -5.53 -39.85 63.69
CA ILE A 137 -5.70 -38.88 64.78
C ILE A 137 -6.93 -39.25 65.62
N THR A 138 -8.09 -39.49 65.00
CA THR A 138 -9.31 -39.88 65.73
C THR A 138 -9.14 -41.18 66.52
N GLU A 139 -8.45 -42.18 65.96
CA GLU A 139 -8.13 -43.43 66.67
C GLU A 139 -7.25 -43.18 67.90
N LEU A 140 -6.24 -42.32 67.78
CA LEU A 140 -5.36 -41.96 68.89
C LEU A 140 -6.10 -41.14 69.96
N GLU A 141 -6.95 -40.19 69.57
CA GLU A 141 -7.79 -39.40 70.48
C GLU A 141 -8.71 -40.32 71.33
N LEU A 142 -9.27 -41.36 70.71
CA LEU A 142 -10.08 -42.39 71.39
C LEU A 142 -9.27 -43.24 72.38
N GLN A 143 -8.04 -43.62 72.03
CA GLN A 143 -7.17 -44.41 72.89
C GLN A 143 -6.73 -43.62 74.12
N VAL A 144 -6.33 -42.36 73.94
CA VAL A 144 -5.91 -41.47 75.04
C VAL A 144 -7.06 -41.22 76.01
N GLY A 145 -8.28 -40.95 75.52
CA GLY A 145 -9.44 -40.72 76.38
C GLY A 145 -9.85 -41.94 77.24
N ASN A 146 -9.51 -43.16 76.80
CA ASN A 146 -9.78 -44.39 77.55
C ASN A 146 -8.70 -44.72 78.61
N GLU A 147 -7.47 -44.21 78.47
CA GLU A 147 -6.41 -44.38 79.47
C GLU A 147 -6.61 -43.48 80.69
N GLU A 148 -7.27 -42.32 80.55
CA GLU A 148 -7.59 -41.43 81.68
C GLU A 148 -8.75 -41.91 82.57
N THR A 149 -9.53 -42.92 82.12
CA THR A 149 -10.72 -43.42 82.85
C THR A 149 -10.51 -44.74 83.61
N ARG A 150 -9.28 -45.23 83.73
CA ARG A 150 -8.90 -46.43 84.50
C ARG A 150 -7.97 -46.10 85.66
#